data_AF-A0A0H1APP6-F1
#
_entry.id   AF-A0A0H1APP6-F1
#
_cell.length_a   1.000
_cell.length_b   1.000
_cell.length_c   1.000
_cell.angle_alpha   90.00
_cell.angle_beta   90.00
_cell.angle_gamma   90.00
#
_symmetry.space_group_name_H-M   'P 1'
#
loop_
_entity.id
_entity.type
_entity.pdbx_description
1 polymer ?
#
loop_
_entity_poly.entity_id
_entity_poly.type
_entity_poly.pdbx_seq_one_letter_code
_entity_poly.pdbx_strand_id
1 'polypeptide(L)'
;MAHVKTEHQDPNVYFVPHDSKWPLFASVALFVTMLGLASWFNDASWGRTTFFVGIAGLALILFKWFADVVLESVSGYYNKQVDVSFRMGMVWFIFSEIMFFGAFFGALFYARTLALPWL
;
A
#
# COMPACT_ATOMS: atom_id res chain seq x y z
N MET A 1 -25.30 -36.96 -1.16
CA MET A 1 -24.12 -36.67 -0.32
C MET A 1 -23.10 -36.04 -1.26
N ALA A 2 -23.03 -34.70 -1.26
CA ALA A 2 -22.16 -33.97 -2.17
C ALA A 2 -20.70 -34.20 -1.73
N HIS A 3 -19.87 -34.62 -2.68
CA HIS A 3 -18.44 -34.77 -2.50
C HIS A 3 -17.82 -33.41 -2.13
N VAL A 4 -17.48 -33.22 -0.85
CA VAL A 4 -16.57 -32.17 -0.44
C VAL A 4 -15.21 -32.55 -1.01
N LYS A 5 -14.82 -31.90 -2.10
CA LYS A 5 -13.46 -31.99 -2.63
C LYS A 5 -12.56 -31.27 -1.63
N THR A 6 -12.06 -31.99 -0.63
CA THR A 6 -10.91 -31.55 0.16
C THR A 6 -9.71 -31.56 -0.78
N GLU A 7 -9.50 -30.46 -1.50
CA GLU A 7 -8.23 -30.19 -2.17
C GLU A 7 -7.17 -30.04 -1.09
N HIS A 8 -6.42 -31.12 -0.86
CA HIS A 8 -5.13 -31.01 -0.21
C HIS A 8 -4.27 -30.09 -1.06
N GLN A 9 -4.03 -28.86 -0.59
CA GLN A 9 -3.12 -27.93 -1.24
C GLN A 9 -1.74 -28.57 -1.32
N ASP A 10 -1.23 -28.70 -2.54
CA ASP A 10 0.08 -29.27 -2.80
C ASP A 10 1.15 -28.29 -2.29
N PRO A 11 2.00 -28.66 -1.32
CA PRO A 11 2.97 -27.75 -0.71
C PRO A 11 4.03 -27.22 -1.71
N ASN A 12 4.11 -27.83 -2.89
CA ASN A 12 5.01 -27.42 -3.96
C ASN A 12 4.42 -26.33 -4.88
N VAL A 13 3.11 -26.08 -4.82
CA VAL A 13 2.42 -25.14 -5.72
C VAL A 13 2.24 -23.79 -5.04
N TYR A 14 2.72 -22.72 -5.68
CA TYR A 14 2.57 -21.34 -5.18
C TYR A 14 1.09 -20.93 -5.13
N PHE A 15 0.70 -20.22 -4.08
CA PHE A 15 -0.67 -19.73 -3.94
C PHE A 15 -0.95 -18.61 -4.95
N VAL A 16 -1.96 -18.79 -5.80
CA VAL A 16 -2.45 -17.75 -6.71
C VAL A 16 -3.78 -17.23 -6.16
N PRO A 17 -3.84 -15.96 -5.71
CA PRO A 17 -5.07 -15.36 -5.23
C PRO A 17 -6.14 -15.32 -6.32
N HIS A 18 -7.40 -15.32 -5.90
CA HIS A 18 -8.54 -15.03 -6.76
C HIS A 18 -8.59 -13.52 -7.10
N ASP A 19 -9.34 -13.16 -8.14
CA ASP A 19 -9.43 -11.77 -8.61
C ASP A 19 -9.82 -10.79 -7.50
N SER A 20 -8.90 -9.89 -7.14
CA SER A 20 -9.13 -8.85 -6.15
C SER A 20 -9.56 -7.54 -6.80
N LYS A 21 -10.68 -6.98 -6.32
CA LYS A 21 -11.22 -5.68 -6.77
C LYS A 21 -10.62 -4.50 -6.01
N TRP A 22 -9.93 -4.74 -4.89
CA TRP A 22 -9.38 -3.71 -4.03
C TRP A 22 -8.41 -2.74 -4.74
N PRO A 23 -7.50 -3.19 -5.63
CA PRO A 23 -6.62 -2.30 -6.36
C PRO A 23 -7.38 -1.22 -7.15
N LEU A 24 -8.46 -1.59 -7.84
CA LEU A 24 -9.27 -0.66 -8.63
C LEU A 24 -9.89 0.43 -7.75
N PHE A 25 -10.52 0.03 -6.64
CA PHE A 25 -11.13 0.99 -5.71
C PHE A 25 -10.08 1.88 -5.05
N ALA A 26 -8.92 1.32 -4.70
CA ALA A 26 -7.81 2.08 -4.13
C ALA A 26 -7.27 3.12 -5.13
N SER A 27 -7.16 2.80 -6.41
CA SER A 27 -6.75 3.75 -7.46
C SER A 27 -7.75 4.91 -7.60
N VAL A 28 -9.06 4.63 -7.58
CA VAL A 28 -10.09 5.68 -7.64
C VAL A 28 -10.06 6.55 -6.39
N ALA A 29 -9.95 5.96 -5.20
CA ALA A 29 -9.86 6.72 -3.95
C ALA A 29 -8.60 7.59 -3.88
N LEU A 30 -7.46 7.07 -4.37
CA LEU A 30 -6.22 7.83 -4.47
C LEU A 30 -6.36 9.00 -5.47
N PHE A 31 -7.00 8.78 -6.61
CA PHE A 31 -7.29 9.85 -7.57
C PHE A 31 -8.16 10.95 -6.96
N VAL A 32 -9.25 10.59 -6.27
CA VAL A 32 -10.13 11.56 -5.58
C VAL A 32 -9.35 12.34 -4.53
N THR A 33 -8.49 11.67 -3.77
CA THR A 33 -7.62 12.30 -2.77
C THR A 33 -6.70 13.35 -3.41
N MET A 34 -5.97 12.96 -4.45
CA MET A 34 -5.01 13.87 -5.11
C MET A 34 -5.70 15.00 -5.86
N LEU A 35 -6.84 14.75 -6.50
CA LEU A 35 -7.66 15.77 -7.13
C LEU A 35 -8.18 16.78 -6.09
N GLY A 36 -8.66 16.29 -4.94
CA GLY A 36 -9.08 17.14 -3.83
C GLY A 36 -7.94 18.00 -3.30
N LEU A 37 -6.75 17.41 -3.09
CA LEU A 37 -5.57 18.12 -2.60
C LEU A 37 -5.11 19.21 -3.58
N ALA A 38 -4.98 18.88 -4.86
CA ALA A 38 -4.59 19.83 -5.90
C ALA A 38 -5.60 20.98 -5.98
N SER A 39 -6.89 20.67 -5.95
CA SER A 39 -7.95 21.68 -6.01
C SER A 39 -7.99 22.57 -4.77
N TRP A 40 -7.70 22.00 -3.60
CA TRP A 40 -7.57 22.78 -2.35
C TRP A 40 -6.39 23.76 -2.43
N PHE A 41 -5.24 23.33 -2.94
CA PHE A 41 -4.08 24.22 -3.13
C PHE A 41 -4.29 25.30 -4.20
N ASN A 42 -5.33 25.17 -5.04
CA ASN A 42 -5.73 26.16 -6.04
C ASN A 42 -7.00 26.92 -5.63
N ASP A 43 -7.28 27.04 -4.32
CA ASP A 43 -8.39 27.81 -3.75
C ASP A 43 -9.81 27.41 -4.21
N ALA A 44 -9.98 26.19 -4.73
CA ALA A 44 -11.30 25.66 -5.04
C ALA A 44 -12.04 25.31 -3.73
N SER A 45 -13.21 25.92 -3.51
CA SER A 45 -14.00 25.76 -2.28
C SER A 45 -14.38 24.32 -1.94
N TRP A 46 -14.52 23.46 -2.95
CA TRP A 46 -14.84 22.03 -2.79
C TRP A 46 -13.62 21.15 -2.55
N GLY A 47 -12.40 21.63 -2.83
CA GLY A 47 -11.18 20.82 -2.81
C GLY A 47 -10.89 20.20 -1.44
N ARG A 48 -11.02 20.99 -0.37
CA ARG A 48 -10.80 20.52 1.00
C ARG A 48 -11.72 19.37 1.39
N THR A 49 -13.01 19.49 1.10
CA THR A 49 -13.99 18.45 1.41
C THR A 49 -13.71 17.19 0.60
N THR A 50 -13.45 17.33 -0.70
CA THR A 50 -13.10 16.21 -1.59
C THR A 50 -11.84 15.47 -1.13
N PHE A 51 -10.82 16.20 -0.67
CA PHE A 51 -9.60 15.61 -0.11
C PHE A 51 -9.90 14.70 1.09
N PHE A 52 -10.65 15.20 2.08
CA PHE A 52 -10.97 14.41 3.27
C PHE A 52 -11.89 13.22 2.96
N VAL A 53 -12.82 13.36 2.02
CA VAL A 53 -13.63 12.23 1.53
C VAL A 53 -12.73 11.18 0.86
N GLY A 54 -11.77 11.59 0.04
CA GLY A 54 -10.78 10.70 -0.58
C GLY A 54 -9.95 9.94 0.46
N ILE A 55 -9.41 10.65 1.45
CA ILE A 55 -8.63 10.05 2.55
C ILE A 55 -9.47 9.04 3.34
N ALA A 56 -10.70 9.40 3.71
CA ALA A 56 -11.59 8.50 4.44
C ALA A 56 -11.91 7.24 3.61
N GLY A 57 -12.19 7.40 2.32
CA GLY A 57 -12.41 6.29 1.40
C GLY A 57 -11.18 5.39 1.28
N LEU A 58 -10.00 5.96 1.09
CA LEU A 58 -8.75 5.21 0.98
C LEU A 58 -8.45 4.42 2.26
N ALA A 59 -8.64 5.03 3.44
CA ALA A 59 -8.45 4.36 4.72
C ALA A 59 -9.40 3.15 4.91
N LEU A 60 -10.68 3.31 4.54
CA LEU A 60 -11.66 2.22 4.60
C LEU A 60 -11.30 1.08 3.64
N ILE A 61 -10.85 1.40 2.43
CA ILE A 61 -10.42 0.41 1.43
C ILE A 61 -9.21 -0.36 1.94
N LEU A 62 -8.18 0.32 2.45
CA LEU A 62 -6.98 -0.33 3.00
C LEU A 62 -7.32 -1.21 4.21
N PHE A 63 -8.20 -0.73 5.11
CA PHE A 63 -8.65 -1.52 6.24
C PHE A 63 -9.34 -2.82 5.81
N LYS A 64 -10.26 -2.74 4.83
CA LYS A 64 -10.95 -3.92 4.31
C LYS A 64 -10.02 -4.86 3.54
N TRP A 65 -9.13 -4.30 2.71
CA TRP A 65 -8.17 -5.10 1.96
C TRP A 65 -7.22 -5.85 2.91
N PHE A 66 -6.67 -5.19 3.93
CA PHE A 66 -5.84 -5.88 4.91
C PHE A 66 -6.62 -6.91 5.72
N ALA A 67 -7.88 -6.65 6.07
CA ALA A 67 -8.71 -7.64 6.74
C ALA A 67 -8.88 -8.91 5.89
N ASP A 68 -9.11 -8.77 4.58
CA ASP A 68 -9.22 -9.91 3.66
C ASP A 68 -7.91 -10.70 3.54
N VAL A 69 -6.76 -10.01 3.43
CA VAL A 69 -5.43 -10.65 3.41
C VAL A 69 -5.15 -11.42 4.71
N VAL A 70 -5.49 -10.84 5.87
CA VAL A 70 -5.34 -11.49 7.17
C VAL A 70 -6.24 -12.71 7.28
N LEU A 71 -7.49 -12.61 6.82
CA LEU A 71 -8.45 -13.72 6.84
C LEU A 71 -7.97 -14.87 5.95
N GLU A 72 -7.48 -14.57 4.75
CA GLU A 72 -6.92 -15.55 3.82
C GLU A 72 -5.70 -16.27 4.42
N SER A 73 -4.80 -15.52 5.07
CA SER A 73 -3.67 -16.07 5.81
C SER A 73 -4.09 -17.04 6.92
N VAL A 74 -5.04 -16.64 7.77
CA VAL A 74 -5.52 -17.46 8.91
C VAL A 74 -6.30 -18.70 8.44
N SER A 75 -6.99 -18.62 7.31
CA SER A 75 -7.73 -19.75 6.73
C SER A 75 -6.83 -20.86 6.16
N GLY A 76 -5.50 -20.67 6.16
CA GLY A 76 -4.53 -21.72 5.85
C GLY A 76 -4.18 -21.86 4.37
N TYR A 77 -4.58 -20.91 3.52
CA TYR A 77 -4.27 -20.93 2.09
C TYR A 77 -2.80 -20.60 1.76
N TYR A 78 -2.05 -20.02 2.71
CA TYR A 78 -0.66 -19.61 2.51
C TYR A 78 0.32 -20.74 2.87
N ASN A 79 1.11 -21.16 1.89
CA ASN A 79 2.20 -22.12 2.08
C ASN A 79 3.50 -21.42 2.51
N LYS A 80 4.55 -22.19 2.84
CA LYS A 80 5.86 -21.64 3.24
C LYS A 80 6.52 -20.74 2.19
N GLN A 81 6.23 -20.94 0.89
CA GLN A 81 6.81 -20.10 -0.17
C GLN A 81 6.22 -18.68 -0.12
N VAL A 82 4.92 -18.57 0.13
CA VAL A 82 4.20 -17.29 0.28
C VAL A 82 4.69 -16.51 1.50
N ASP A 83 4.93 -17.17 2.63
CA ASP A 83 5.51 -16.52 3.83
C ASP A 83 6.89 -15.89 3.54
N VAL A 84 7.75 -16.60 2.79
CA VAL A 84 9.05 -16.05 2.37
C VAL A 84 8.85 -14.83 1.47
N SER A 85 7.92 -14.88 0.51
CA SER A 85 7.61 -13.71 -0.34
C SER A 85 7.14 -12.51 0.47
N PHE A 86 6.25 -12.69 1.46
CA PHE A 86 5.80 -11.60 2.34
C PHE A 86 6.94 -10.99 3.14
N ARG A 87 7.81 -11.82 3.73
CA ARG A 87 8.99 -11.33 4.48
C ARG A 87 9.93 -10.53 3.60
N MET A 88 10.25 -11.05 2.41
CA MET A 88 11.10 -10.35 1.46
C MET A 88 10.46 -9.03 1.00
N GLY A 89 9.15 -9.03 0.75
CA GLY A 89 8.39 -7.82 0.41
C GLY A 89 8.48 -6.75 1.51
N MET A 90 8.30 -7.14 2.77
CA MET A 90 8.43 -6.22 3.92
C MET A 90 9.85 -5.69 4.09
N VAL A 91 10.88 -6.51 3.86
CA VAL A 91 12.27 -6.06 3.90
C VAL A 91 12.52 -5.00 2.83
N TRP A 92 12.08 -5.23 1.59
CA TRP A 92 12.24 -4.26 0.51
C TRP A 92 11.42 -2.98 0.73
N PHE A 93 10.23 -3.09 1.30
CA PHE A 93 9.40 -1.93 1.69
C PHE A 93 10.13 -1.07 2.73
N ILE A 94 10.59 -1.66 3.84
CA ILE A 94 11.34 -0.94 4.88
C ILE A 94 12.63 -0.32 4.31
N PHE A 95 13.33 -1.05 3.44
CA PHE A 95 14.52 -0.52 2.76
C PHE A 95 14.18 0.72 1.93
N SER A 96 13.05 0.72 1.21
CA SER A 96 12.62 1.90 0.43
C SER A 96 12.31 3.12 1.31
N GLU A 97 11.72 2.92 2.49
CA GLU A 97 11.48 3.99 3.47
C GLU A 97 12.80 4.58 4.01
N ILE A 98 13.79 3.73 4.31
CA ILE A 98 15.13 4.18 4.74
C ILE A 98 15.77 5.05 3.64
N MET A 99 15.67 4.64 2.38
CA MET A 99 16.21 5.42 1.25
C MET A 99 15.46 6.74 1.05
N PHE A 100 14.14 6.77 1.26
CA PHE A 100 13.35 8.00 1.25
C PHE A 100 13.84 8.99 2.31
N PHE A 101 14.05 8.56 3.56
CA PHE A 101 14.67 9.41 4.59
C PHE A 101 16.12 9.79 4.24
N GLY A 102 16.88 8.87 3.64
CA GLY A 102 18.21 9.14 3.12
C GLY A 102 18.25 10.31 2.15
N ALA A 103 17.24 10.47 1.30
CA ALA A 103 17.12 11.62 0.39
C ALA A 103 16.94 12.95 1.16
N PHE A 104 16.14 12.98 2.23
CA PHE A 104 15.98 14.19 3.06
C PHE A 104 17.26 14.55 3.82
N PHE A 105 17.94 13.56 4.40
CA PHE A 105 19.24 13.81 5.05
C PHE A 105 20.31 14.25 4.04
N GLY A 106 20.30 13.67 2.84
CA GLY A 106 21.16 14.10 1.74
C GLY A 106 20.87 15.55 1.33
N ALA A 107 19.59 15.93 1.21
CA ALA A 107 19.19 17.30 0.92
C ALA A 107 19.62 18.27 2.03
N LEU A 108 19.48 17.90 3.31
CA LEU A 108 19.94 18.70 4.45
C LEU A 108 21.46 18.87 4.44
N PHE A 109 22.21 17.78 4.22
CA PHE A 109 23.66 17.84 4.11
C PHE A 109 24.07 18.77 2.96
N TYR A 110 23.52 18.55 1.77
CA TYR A 110 23.79 19.38 0.59
C TYR A 110 23.52 20.86 0.88
N ALA A 111 22.36 21.19 1.45
CA ALA A 111 22.03 22.56 1.79
C ALA A 111 23.04 23.17 2.76
N ARG A 112 23.42 22.45 3.83
CA ARG A 112 24.25 22.98 4.90
C ARG A 112 25.73 23.08 4.56
N THR A 113 26.29 22.05 3.91
CA THR A 113 27.74 21.93 3.71
C THR A 113 28.19 22.37 2.32
N LEU A 114 27.31 22.29 1.34
CA LEU A 114 27.61 22.71 -0.02
C LEU A 114 26.90 24.00 -0.35
N ALA A 115 25.57 24.11 -0.28
CA ALA A 115 24.84 25.24 -0.86
C ALA A 115 24.95 26.59 -0.10
N LEU A 116 25.00 26.56 1.22
CA LEU A 116 24.96 27.76 2.07
C LEU A 116 26.31 28.39 2.48
N PRO A 117 27.48 27.72 2.49
CA PRO A 117 28.74 28.35 2.91
C PRO A 117 29.20 29.55 2.08
N TRP A 118 28.69 29.71 0.86
CA TRP A 118 29.04 30.84 -0.03
C TRP A 118 27.99 31.95 -0.06
N LEU A 119 26.86 31.80 0.65
CA LEU A 119 25.84 32.84 0.86
C LEU A 119 26.06 33.53 2.21
#